data_AF-A0A5C5T4J3-F1
#
_entry.id   AF-A0A5C5T4J3-F1
#
_cell.length_a   1.000
_cell.length_b   1.000
_cell.length_c   1.000
_cell.angle_alpha   90.00
_cell.angle_beta   90.00
_cell.angle_gamma   90.00
#
_symmetry.space_group_name_H-M   'P 1'
#
loop_
_entity.id
_entity.type
_entity.pdbx_description
1 polymer ?
#
loop_
_entity_poly.entity_id
_entity_poly.type
_entity_poly.pdbx_seq_one_letter_code
_entity_poly.pdbx_strand_id
1 'polypeptide(L)'
;MFFSKWTLFQGGVLACMVFLVILAEWFSTQITNVLSSGPFGSFLLVMTFILLASSLISLFLIFHSKKSERFLSHPLWEKMNILLAFLFILSIIAFISVAFFTSLNDAMSANRWILYIFVYYFLFLFNLFVLSLVHKIKKNASKEKKIELSFVWTFLSLAVLIYLFPSF
;
A
#
# COMPACT_ATOMS: atom_id res chain seq x y z
N MET A 1 17.53 -18.44 19.63
CA MET A 1 16.69 -17.23 19.83
C MET A 1 15.44 -17.41 18.97
N PHE A 2 14.33 -17.79 19.59
CA PHE A 2 13.15 -18.31 18.89
C PHE A 2 12.42 -17.20 18.12
N PHE A 3 12.35 -17.32 16.79
CA PHE A 3 11.41 -16.54 15.98
C PHE A 3 9.99 -16.86 16.48
N SER A 4 9.30 -15.85 17.03
CA SER A 4 7.86 -15.95 17.32
C SER A 4 7.13 -16.40 16.06
N LYS A 5 6.11 -17.28 16.17
CA LYS A 5 5.29 -17.78 15.06
C LYS A 5 4.81 -16.64 14.15
N TRP A 6 4.55 -15.46 14.72
CA TRP A 6 4.16 -14.24 14.00
C TRP A 6 5.25 -13.68 13.08
N THR A 7 6.52 -13.83 13.42
CA THR A 7 7.64 -13.40 12.56
C THR A 7 7.75 -14.28 11.32
N LEU A 8 7.45 -15.58 11.43
CA LEU A 8 7.38 -16.48 10.28
C LEU A 8 6.24 -16.07 9.34
N PHE A 9 5.05 -15.78 9.89
CA PHE A 9 3.93 -15.27 9.09
C PHE A 9 4.24 -13.92 8.44
N GLN A 10 4.91 -13.00 9.15
CA GLN A 10 5.38 -11.73 8.55
C GLN A 10 6.36 -11.98 7.39
N GLY A 11 7.30 -12.91 7.55
CA GLY A 11 8.21 -13.32 6.48
C GLY A 11 7.47 -13.90 5.27
N GLY A 12 6.46 -14.74 5.51
CA GLY A 12 5.60 -15.29 4.47
C GLY A 12 4.83 -14.20 3.71
N VAL A 13 4.29 -13.19 4.40
CA VAL A 13 3.62 -12.05 3.75
C VAL A 13 4.59 -11.23 2.91
N LEU A 14 5.80 -10.96 3.41
CA LEU A 14 6.82 -10.25 2.63
C LEU A 14 7.22 -11.05 1.38
N ALA A 15 7.36 -12.38 1.50
CA ALA A 15 7.60 -13.25 0.35
C ALA A 15 6.44 -13.19 -0.67
N CYS A 16 5.19 -13.16 -0.20
CA CYS A 16 4.02 -12.98 -1.07
C CYS A 16 4.01 -11.61 -1.77
N MET A 17 4.46 -10.54 -1.10
CA MET A 17 4.59 -9.22 -1.73
C MET A 17 5.64 -9.24 -2.84
N VAL A 18 6.81 -9.86 -2.60
CA VAL A 18 7.84 -10.04 -3.63
C VAL A 18 7.32 -10.88 -4.79
N PHE A 19 6.62 -11.97 -4.49
CA PHE A 19 6.00 -12.83 -5.50
C PHE A 19 4.97 -12.08 -6.35
N LEU A 20 4.17 -11.19 -5.75
CA LEU A 20 3.19 -10.37 -6.46
C LEU A 20 3.87 -9.39 -7.43
N VAL A 21 5.04 -8.84 -7.09
CA VAL A 21 5.85 -8.02 -8.00
C VAL A 21 6.37 -8.84 -9.18
N ILE A 22 6.88 -10.04 -8.92
CA ILE A 22 7.36 -10.96 -9.97
C ILE A 22 6.22 -11.32 -10.92
N LEU A 23 5.03 -11.63 -10.38
CA LEU A 23 3.84 -11.86 -11.20
C LEU A 23 3.48 -10.63 -12.02
N ALA A 24 3.44 -9.45 -11.43
CA ALA A 24 3.12 -8.21 -12.14
C ALA A 24 4.09 -7.94 -13.30
N GLU A 25 5.39 -8.19 -13.10
CA GLU A 25 6.41 -8.07 -14.14
C GLU A 25 6.20 -9.12 -15.24
N TRP A 26 5.92 -10.38 -14.87
CA TRP A 26 5.70 -11.46 -15.82
C TRP A 26 4.46 -11.23 -16.70
N PHE A 27 3.39 -10.70 -16.10
CA PHE A 27 2.18 -10.33 -16.84
C PHE A 27 2.28 -8.97 -17.54
N SER A 28 3.33 -8.19 -17.32
CA SER A 28 3.44 -6.80 -17.83
C SER A 28 3.33 -6.68 -19.34
N THR A 29 3.73 -7.70 -20.11
CA THR A 29 3.57 -7.76 -21.57
C THR A 29 2.14 -8.05 -22.01
N GLN A 30 1.37 -8.79 -21.20
CA GLN A 30 -0.06 -9.01 -21.42
C GLN A 30 -0.92 -7.86 -20.87
N ILE A 31 -0.43 -7.15 -19.84
CA ILE A 31 -1.07 -5.95 -19.27
C ILE A 31 -1.21 -4.86 -20.34
N THR A 32 -0.25 -4.68 -21.25
CA THR A 32 -0.36 -3.74 -22.39
C THR A 32 -1.52 -4.07 -23.33
N ASN A 33 -1.83 -5.36 -23.52
CA ASN A 33 -2.95 -5.82 -24.33
C ASN A 33 -4.31 -5.66 -23.62
N VAL A 34 -4.33 -5.79 -22.28
CA VAL A 34 -5.52 -5.50 -21.47
C VAL A 34 -5.74 -3.99 -21.33
N LEU A 35 -4.67 -3.20 -21.23
CA LEU A 35 -4.75 -1.72 -21.22
C LEU A 35 -5.34 -1.16 -22.52
N SER A 36 -5.11 -1.85 -23.64
CA SER A 36 -5.69 -1.53 -24.95
C SER A 36 -7.10 -2.10 -25.16
N SER A 37 -7.60 -2.96 -24.26
CA SER A 37 -8.97 -3.50 -24.31
C SER A 37 -10.06 -2.52 -23.86
N GLY A 38 -9.66 -1.33 -23.39
CA GLY A 38 -10.53 -0.22 -23.03
C GLY A 38 -10.38 0.22 -21.57
N PRO A 39 -10.88 1.43 -21.20
CA PRO A 39 -10.65 2.03 -19.88
C PRO A 39 -11.10 1.16 -18.70
N PHE A 40 -12.14 0.35 -18.90
CA PHE A 40 -12.69 -0.52 -17.87
C PHE A 40 -11.79 -1.73 -17.55
N GLY A 41 -11.16 -2.33 -18.57
CA GLY A 41 -10.23 -3.44 -18.38
C GLY A 41 -8.97 -3.01 -17.63
N SER A 42 -8.42 -1.85 -18.01
CA SER A 42 -7.32 -1.17 -17.34
C SER A 42 -7.63 -0.90 -15.87
N PHE A 43 -8.80 -0.33 -15.60
CA PHE A 43 -9.27 -0.02 -14.24
C PHE A 43 -9.32 -1.28 -13.37
N LEU A 44 -9.97 -2.35 -13.85
CA LEU A 44 -10.11 -3.58 -13.08
C LEU A 44 -8.75 -4.22 -12.75
N LEU A 45 -7.80 -4.17 -13.68
CA LEU A 45 -6.48 -4.74 -13.48
C LEU A 45 -5.70 -3.99 -12.39
N VAL A 46 -5.66 -2.66 -12.47
CA VAL A 46 -5.02 -1.80 -11.47
C VAL A 46 -5.68 -1.97 -10.10
N MET A 47 -7.01 -2.02 -10.07
CA MET A 47 -7.78 -2.21 -8.84
C MET A 47 -7.52 -3.58 -8.20
N THR A 48 -7.39 -4.63 -9.01
CA THR A 48 -7.05 -5.98 -8.51
C THR A 48 -5.65 -5.98 -7.89
N PHE A 49 -4.68 -5.37 -8.55
CA PHE A 49 -3.32 -5.24 -8.02
C PHE A 49 -3.31 -4.49 -6.68
N ILE A 50 -4.00 -3.34 -6.60
CA ILE A 50 -4.11 -2.54 -5.38
C ILE A 50 -4.83 -3.30 -4.27
N LEU A 51 -5.90 -4.02 -4.58
CA LEU A 51 -6.63 -4.85 -3.62
C LEU A 51 -5.74 -5.93 -3.03
N LEU A 52 -5.00 -6.66 -3.86
CA LEU A 52 -4.08 -7.71 -3.40
C LEU A 52 -2.93 -7.12 -2.57
N ALA A 53 -2.30 -6.05 -3.05
CA ALA A 53 -1.21 -5.39 -2.35
C ALA A 53 -1.64 -4.82 -1.00
N SER A 54 -2.77 -4.11 -0.95
CA SER A 54 -3.33 -3.59 0.30
C SER A 54 -3.75 -4.70 1.27
N SER A 55 -4.29 -5.82 0.76
CA SER A 55 -4.64 -6.98 1.59
C SER A 55 -3.39 -7.56 2.26
N LEU A 56 -2.30 -7.72 1.50
CA LEU A 56 -1.01 -8.19 2.05
C LEU A 56 -0.45 -7.21 3.09
N ILE A 57 -0.52 -5.91 2.84
CA ILE A 57 -0.12 -4.87 3.81
C ILE A 57 -0.96 -4.96 5.08
N SER A 58 -2.28 -5.12 4.98
CA SER A 58 -3.15 -5.26 6.14
C SER A 58 -2.86 -6.54 6.93
N LEU A 59 -2.61 -7.67 6.26
CA LEU A 59 -2.17 -8.91 6.91
C LEU A 59 -0.83 -8.73 7.63
N PHE A 60 0.13 -8.03 7.02
CA PHE A 60 1.39 -7.68 7.65
C PHE A 60 1.16 -6.89 8.95
N LEU A 61 0.28 -5.90 8.93
CA LEU A 61 -0.08 -5.09 10.10
C LEU A 61 -0.80 -5.91 11.18
N ILE A 62 -1.67 -6.87 10.80
CA ILE A 62 -2.33 -7.79 11.74
C ILE A 62 -1.29 -8.68 12.45
N PHE A 63 -0.35 -9.27 11.72
CA PHE A 63 0.70 -10.07 12.35
C PHE A 63 1.62 -9.21 13.21
N HIS A 64 1.86 -7.96 12.82
CA HIS A 64 2.60 -7.01 13.64
C HIS A 64 1.86 -6.64 14.92
N SER A 65 0.53 -6.44 14.86
CA SER A 65 -0.28 -6.14 16.04
C SER A 65 -0.36 -7.30 17.02
N LYS A 66 -0.32 -8.55 16.52
CA LYS A 66 -0.26 -9.76 17.36
C LYS A 66 1.12 -10.03 17.96
N LYS A 67 2.19 -9.55 17.31
CA LYS A 67 3.56 -9.62 17.81
C LYS A 67 3.88 -8.54 18.86
N SER A 68 3.28 -7.37 18.73
CA SER A 68 3.58 -6.20 19.57
C SER A 68 2.35 -5.72 20.35
N GLU A 69 2.37 -5.89 21.66
CA GLU A 69 1.29 -5.39 22.53
C GLU A 69 1.19 -3.86 22.56
N ARG A 70 2.29 -3.15 22.25
CA ARG A 70 2.36 -1.68 22.20
C ARG A 70 1.84 -1.07 20.89
N PHE A 71 1.67 -1.89 19.85
CA PHE A 71 1.14 -1.43 18.57
C PHE A 71 -0.35 -1.06 18.72
N LEU A 72 -0.74 0.13 18.24
CA LEU A 72 -2.08 0.73 18.38
C LEU A 72 -2.57 0.96 19.83
N SER A 73 -1.70 0.88 20.84
CA SER A 73 -2.00 1.23 22.23
C SER A 73 -1.15 2.38 22.76
N HIS A 74 -0.02 2.66 22.11
CA HIS A 74 0.86 3.75 22.50
C HIS A 74 0.24 5.14 22.20
N PRO A 75 0.36 6.13 23.10
CA PRO A 75 -0.19 7.48 22.92
C PRO A 75 0.35 8.23 21.67
N LEU A 76 1.47 7.76 21.11
CA LEU A 76 2.00 8.26 19.82
C LEU A 76 0.98 8.10 18.68
N TRP A 77 0.08 7.11 18.76
CA TRP A 77 -0.96 6.89 17.77
C TRP A 77 -2.00 8.01 17.70
N GLU A 78 -2.14 8.84 18.74
CA GLU A 78 -3.07 10.00 18.69
C GLU A 78 -2.58 11.13 17.78
N LYS A 79 -1.26 11.22 17.57
CA LYS A 79 -0.61 12.22 16.70
C LYS A 79 -0.07 11.62 15.40
N MET A 80 -0.09 10.30 15.27
CA MET A 80 0.48 9.58 14.13
C MET A 80 -0.15 10.00 12.80
N ASN A 81 -1.44 10.33 12.79
CA ASN A 81 -2.16 10.86 11.63
C ASN A 81 -1.53 12.16 11.10
N ILE A 82 -1.07 13.06 11.95
CA ILE A 82 -0.40 14.30 11.52
C ILE A 82 1.01 13.99 10.99
N LEU A 83 1.74 13.12 11.69
CA LEU A 83 3.08 12.71 11.28
C LEU A 83 3.07 11.99 9.93
N LEU A 84 2.12 11.06 9.74
CA LEU A 84 1.95 10.33 8.49
C LEU A 84 1.47 11.22 7.35
N ALA A 85 0.58 12.19 7.62
CA ALA A 85 0.21 13.19 6.62
C ALA A 85 1.42 14.01 6.17
N PHE A 86 2.23 14.50 7.11
CA PHE A 86 3.45 15.25 6.80
C PHE A 86 4.45 14.39 6.01
N LEU A 87 4.67 13.15 6.44
CA LEU A 87 5.56 12.21 5.74
C LEU A 87 5.04 11.92 4.33
N PHE A 88 3.72 11.72 4.17
CA PHE A 88 3.12 11.46 2.86
C PHE A 88 3.29 12.63 1.91
N ILE A 89 3.06 13.87 2.37
CA ILE A 89 3.30 15.10 1.59
C ILE A 89 4.78 15.21 1.21
N LEU A 90 5.69 14.98 2.16
CA LEU A 90 7.13 15.02 1.91
C LEU A 90 7.55 13.98 0.87
N SER A 91 7.01 12.76 0.95
CA SER A 91 7.26 11.69 -0.02
C SER A 91 6.75 12.03 -1.41
N ILE A 92 5.58 12.69 -1.52
CA ILE A 92 5.06 13.19 -2.80
C ILE A 92 6.01 14.24 -3.38
N ILE A 93 6.44 15.22 -2.58
CA ILE A 93 7.36 16.27 -3.02
C ILE A 93 8.68 15.65 -3.49
N ALA A 94 9.23 14.69 -2.74
CA ALA A 94 10.44 13.99 -3.12
C ALA A 94 10.26 13.20 -4.43
N PHE A 95 9.15 12.48 -4.58
CA PHE A 95 8.84 11.75 -5.81
C PHE A 95 8.71 12.67 -7.02
N ILE A 96 7.98 13.79 -6.89
CA ILE A 96 7.84 14.79 -7.96
C ILE A 96 9.20 15.43 -8.29
N SER A 97 10.02 15.70 -7.27
CA SER A 97 11.35 16.26 -7.47
C SER A 97 12.24 15.30 -8.27
N VAL A 98 12.28 14.01 -7.89
CA VAL A 98 12.99 12.98 -8.64
C VAL A 98 12.43 12.87 -10.07
N ALA A 99 11.11 12.90 -10.22
CA ALA A 99 10.44 12.88 -11.52
C ALA A 99 10.79 14.05 -12.42
N PHE A 100 11.08 15.21 -11.85
CA PHE A 100 11.44 16.42 -12.58
C PHE A 100 12.91 16.45 -13.00
N PHE A 101 13.81 15.94 -12.13
CA PHE A 101 15.25 15.93 -12.39
C PHE A 101 15.74 14.71 -13.17
N THR A 102 14.95 13.64 -13.24
CA THR A 102 15.27 12.44 -14.02
C THR A 102 14.28 12.26 -15.16
N SER A 103 14.72 11.73 -16.30
CA SER A 103 13.78 11.24 -17.32
C SER A 103 13.08 10.03 -16.73
N LEU A 104 11.91 10.29 -16.14
CA LEU A 104 11.13 9.29 -15.43
C LEU A 104 10.84 8.10 -16.36
N ASN A 105 10.57 8.38 -17.64
CA ASN A 105 10.27 7.38 -18.65
C ASN A 105 11.48 6.47 -18.97
N ASP A 106 12.69 7.03 -19.04
CA ASP A 106 13.91 6.25 -19.28
C ASP A 106 14.32 5.45 -18.03
N ALA A 107 14.18 6.03 -16.84
CA ALA A 107 14.42 5.32 -15.58
C ALA A 107 13.42 4.18 -15.35
N MET A 108 12.15 4.41 -15.70
CA MET A 108 11.07 3.43 -15.57
C MET A 108 11.14 2.33 -16.62
N SER A 109 11.56 2.62 -17.84
CA SER A 109 11.75 1.60 -18.89
C SER A 109 12.96 0.71 -18.59
N ALA A 110 14.05 1.26 -18.04
CA ALA A 110 15.23 0.49 -17.67
C ALA A 110 15.03 -0.39 -16.43
N ASN A 111 14.24 0.07 -15.45
CA ASN A 111 14.06 -0.61 -14.16
C ASN A 111 12.61 -0.56 -13.67
N ARG A 112 11.69 -1.20 -14.40
CA ARG A 112 10.25 -1.23 -14.07
C ARG A 112 9.98 -1.73 -12.65
N TRP A 113 10.82 -2.60 -12.11
CA TRP A 113 10.69 -3.09 -10.74
C TRP A 113 10.72 -1.99 -9.65
N ILE A 114 11.40 -0.87 -9.92
CA ILE A 114 11.45 0.29 -9.03
C ILE A 114 10.06 0.93 -8.87
N LEU A 115 9.22 0.89 -9.91
CA LEU A 115 7.83 1.37 -9.84
C LEU A 115 7.02 0.60 -8.81
N TYR A 116 7.13 -0.72 -8.81
CA TYR A 116 6.36 -1.54 -7.87
C TYR A 116 6.78 -1.26 -6.43
N ILE A 117 8.06 -0.99 -6.18
CA ILE A 117 8.56 -0.58 -4.86
C ILE A 117 7.95 0.76 -4.45
N PHE A 118 7.95 1.77 -5.34
CA PHE A 118 7.31 3.06 -5.03
C PHE A 118 5.82 2.91 -4.77
N VAL A 119 5.11 2.13 -5.58
CA VAL A 119 3.69 1.86 -5.38
C VAL A 119 3.43 1.19 -4.04
N TYR A 120 4.21 0.17 -3.67
CA TYR A 120 4.10 -0.47 -2.35
C TYR A 120 4.40 0.48 -1.20
N TYR A 121 5.41 1.34 -1.36
CA TYR A 121 5.75 2.35 -0.36
C TYR A 121 4.61 3.35 -0.15
N PHE A 122 4.06 3.92 -1.22
CA PHE A 122 2.94 4.86 -1.11
C PHE A 122 1.66 4.18 -0.60
N LEU A 123 1.36 2.96 -1.07
CA LEU A 123 0.24 2.17 -0.55
C LEU A 123 0.40 1.86 0.94
N PHE A 124 1.62 1.56 1.39
CA PHE A 124 1.90 1.31 2.80
C PHE A 124 1.70 2.57 3.65
N LEU A 125 2.25 3.70 3.23
CA LEU A 125 2.04 4.99 3.92
C LEU A 125 0.56 5.37 3.97
N PHE A 126 -0.15 5.21 2.86
CA PHE A 126 -1.57 5.53 2.78
C PHE A 126 -2.41 4.61 3.69
N ASN A 127 -2.13 3.29 3.70
CA ASN A 127 -2.78 2.36 4.63
C ASN A 127 -2.52 2.73 6.09
N LEU A 128 -1.28 3.08 6.45
CA LEU A 128 -0.96 3.54 7.80
C LEU A 128 -1.68 4.84 8.15
N PHE A 129 -1.77 5.77 7.19
CA PHE A 129 -2.49 7.03 7.37
C PHE A 129 -3.97 6.77 7.65
N VAL A 130 -4.65 5.97 6.82
CA VAL A 130 -6.05 5.57 7.04
C VAL A 130 -6.21 4.84 8.37
N LEU A 131 -5.31 3.93 8.72
CA LEU A 131 -5.32 3.24 10.01
C LEU A 131 -5.23 4.20 11.20
N SER A 132 -4.40 5.24 11.10
CA SER A 132 -4.29 6.25 12.15
C SER A 132 -5.57 7.09 12.31
N LEU A 133 -6.25 7.41 11.20
CA LEU A 133 -7.57 8.06 11.25
C LEU A 133 -8.62 7.15 11.89
N VAL A 134 -8.68 5.88 11.47
CA VAL A 134 -9.60 4.89 12.03
C VAL A 134 -9.33 4.68 13.52
N HIS A 135 -8.07 4.63 13.95
CA HIS A 135 -7.70 4.52 15.36
C HIS A 135 -8.23 5.71 16.17
N LYS A 136 -8.10 6.93 15.64
CA LYS A 136 -8.61 8.16 16.27
C LYS A 136 -10.14 8.18 16.38
N ILE A 137 -10.85 7.73 15.35
CA ILE A 137 -12.33 7.73 15.29
C ILE A 137 -12.93 6.60 16.12
N LYS A 138 -12.34 5.40 16.09
CA LYS A 138 -12.87 4.18 16.71
C LYS A 138 -12.03 3.73 17.91
N LYS A 139 -11.81 4.63 18.89
CA LYS A 139 -10.94 4.36 20.06
C LYS A 139 -11.25 3.02 20.77
N ASN A 140 -12.53 2.66 20.91
CA ASN A 140 -12.98 1.47 21.65
C ASN A 140 -12.98 0.16 20.83
N ALA A 141 -12.64 0.18 19.55
CA ALA A 141 -12.59 -1.04 18.73
C ALA A 141 -11.31 -1.87 18.99
N SER A 142 -11.39 -3.19 18.81
CA SER A 142 -10.21 -4.08 18.88
C SER A 142 -9.18 -3.72 17.80
N LYS A 143 -7.93 -4.13 18.01
CA LYS A 143 -6.82 -3.84 17.07
C LYS A 143 -7.09 -4.45 15.70
N GLU A 144 -7.55 -5.69 15.65
CA GLU A 144 -7.89 -6.36 14.38
C GLU A 144 -8.98 -5.60 13.63
N LYS A 145 -10.06 -5.22 14.33
CA LYS A 145 -11.19 -4.52 13.71
C LYS A 145 -10.82 -3.13 13.21
N LYS A 146 -9.87 -2.45 13.87
CA LYS A 146 -9.29 -1.20 13.37
C LYS A 146 -8.52 -1.41 12.06
N ILE A 147 -7.75 -2.49 11.96
CA ILE A 147 -6.97 -2.80 10.76
C ILE A 147 -7.89 -3.22 9.61
N GLU A 148 -8.88 -4.08 9.85
CA GLU A 148 -9.88 -4.48 8.85
C GLU A 148 -10.67 -3.27 8.34
N LEU A 149 -11.13 -2.40 9.23
CA LEU A 149 -11.86 -1.20 8.84
C LEU A 149 -10.95 -0.24 8.05
N SER A 150 -9.68 -0.12 8.43
CA SER A 150 -8.71 0.68 7.68
C SER A 150 -8.46 0.14 6.27
N PHE A 151 -8.39 -1.18 6.11
CA PHE A 151 -8.25 -1.82 4.80
C PHE A 151 -9.42 -1.46 3.88
N VAL A 152 -10.66 -1.59 4.38
CA VAL A 152 -11.87 -1.25 3.61
C VAL A 152 -11.86 0.23 3.20
N TRP A 153 -11.53 1.14 4.12
CA TRP A 153 -11.46 2.57 3.79
C TRP A 153 -10.33 2.92 2.83
N THR A 154 -9.16 2.27 2.95
CA THR A 154 -8.07 2.44 1.99
C THR A 154 -8.51 1.99 0.59
N PHE A 155 -9.12 0.81 0.49
CA PHE A 155 -9.57 0.31 -0.80
C PHE A 155 -10.65 1.21 -1.41
N LEU A 156 -11.67 1.61 -0.64
CA LEU A 156 -12.73 2.50 -1.12
C LEU A 156 -12.21 3.87 -1.54
N SER A 157 -11.30 4.46 -0.78
CA SER A 157 -10.73 5.77 -1.14
C SER A 157 -9.87 5.71 -2.40
N LEU A 158 -9.04 4.68 -2.55
CA LEU A 158 -8.27 4.47 -3.79
C LEU A 158 -9.20 4.16 -4.98
N ALA A 159 -10.27 3.39 -4.78
CA ALA A 159 -11.27 3.12 -5.81
C ALA A 159 -11.88 4.41 -6.36
N VAL A 160 -12.31 5.29 -5.46
CA VAL A 160 -12.90 6.59 -5.82
C VAL A 160 -11.87 7.46 -6.52
N LEU A 161 -10.63 7.53 -6.02
CA LEU A 161 -9.58 8.35 -6.64
C LEU A 161 -9.25 7.88 -8.06
N ILE A 162 -9.07 6.58 -8.27
CA ILE A 162 -8.71 6.03 -9.59
C ILE A 162 -9.89 6.17 -10.56
N TYR A 163 -11.12 5.99 -10.08
CA TYR A 163 -12.32 6.18 -10.91
C TYR A 163 -12.53 7.64 -11.33
N LEU A 164 -12.24 8.60 -10.43
CA LEU A 164 -12.38 10.04 -10.71
C LEU A 164 -11.23 10.60 -11.56
N PHE A 165 -10.04 9.99 -11.50
CA PHE A 165 -8.86 10.39 -12.27
C PHE A 165 -8.37 9.26 -13.19
N PRO A 166 -9.18 8.82 -14.18
CA PRO A 166 -8.82 7.71 -15.06
C PRO A 166 -7.84 8.09 -16.18
N SER A 167 -7.48 9.37 -16.30
CA SER A 167 -6.81 9.95 -17.48
C SER A 167 -5.32 10.29 -17.27
N PHE A 168 -4.61 9.54 -16.42
CA PHE A 168 -3.14 9.57 -16.35
C PHE A 168 -2.57 8.21 -16.70
#